data_AF-A0A196SA53-F1
#
_entry.id   AF-A0A196SA53-F1
#
_cell.length_a   1.000
_cell.length_b   1.000
_cell.length_c   1.000
_cell.angle_alpha   90.00
_cell.angle_beta   90.00
_cell.angle_gamma   90.00
#
_symmetry.space_group_name_H-M   'P 1'
#
loop_
_entity.id
_entity.type
_entity.pdbx_description
1 polymer ?
#
loop_
_entity_poly.entity_id
_entity_poly.type
_entity_poly.pdbx_seq_one_letter_code
_entity_poly.pdbx_strand_id
1 'polypeptide(L)'
;MVTKESSSKKDKGSNQKVAKVNTEKNYRYRGTVRIPTRYSFPEGCIKKHEVVKRVLVRWNYCMKWPDDSKLPADLKEQREKLQEDKHYMELPGFPGVFVCIHGGDIGQIADTRDMKTAPTVNNLLKYNCHQLKSMWTTAIKEQMKALTEAEGERACTMPYLRDELKLAEDFDAAKAEKEFKKYKNAPFA
;
A
#
# COMPACT_ATOMS: atom_id res chain seq x y z
N MET A 1 61.59 21.03 22.46
CA MET A 1 61.29 21.91 21.30
C MET A 1 59.92 21.51 20.76
N VAL A 2 58.94 22.41 20.81
CA VAL A 2 58.45 23.24 19.66
C VAL A 2 57.38 22.50 18.83
N THR A 3 56.36 23.23 18.38
CA THR A 3 55.03 22.72 18.00
C THR A 3 54.68 22.93 16.52
N LYS A 4 53.70 22.14 16.01
CA LYS A 4 52.47 22.53 15.26
C LYS A 4 51.78 21.26 14.67
N GLU A 5 50.46 21.05 14.81
CA GLU A 5 49.30 21.67 14.11
C GLU A 5 49.31 21.42 12.58
N SER A 6 48.22 21.05 11.87
CA SER A 6 46.82 20.65 12.19
C SER A 6 46.18 20.03 10.90
N SER A 7 44.89 19.68 10.70
CA SER A 7 43.64 19.78 11.48
C SER A 7 42.52 18.84 10.94
N SER A 8 41.57 18.43 11.80
CA SER A 8 40.21 17.95 11.47
C SER A 8 40.04 16.57 10.78
N LYS A 9 38.89 15.87 10.83
CA LYS A 9 37.55 16.15 11.43
C LYS A 9 37.10 15.01 12.36
N LYS A 10 36.34 15.33 13.42
CA LYS A 10 35.49 14.36 14.13
C LYS A 10 34.14 14.28 13.43
N ASP A 11 33.60 13.09 13.21
CA ASP A 11 32.18 12.92 12.93
C ASP A 11 31.39 12.63 14.23
N LYS A 12 30.13 13.05 14.29
CA LYS A 12 29.30 13.01 15.50
C LYS A 12 28.15 12.02 15.32
N GLY A 13 28.38 10.76 15.70
CA GLY A 13 27.32 9.76 15.82
C GLY A 13 26.16 10.29 16.67
N SER A 14 24.96 10.34 16.09
CA SER A 14 23.82 11.03 16.69
C SER A 14 23.22 10.25 17.86
N ASN A 15 22.91 10.97 18.94
CA ASN A 15 22.46 10.39 20.20
C ASN A 15 20.97 9.99 20.12
N GLN A 16 20.68 8.87 19.45
CA GLN A 16 19.33 8.31 19.37
C GLN A 16 18.86 7.85 20.76
N LYS A 17 17.89 8.58 21.34
CA LYS A 17 17.19 8.15 22.55
C LYS A 17 16.42 6.86 22.24
N VAL A 18 16.92 5.73 22.71
CA VAL A 18 16.22 4.44 22.65
C VAL A 18 14.94 4.53 23.49
N ALA A 19 13.80 4.70 22.82
CA ALA A 19 12.50 4.62 23.47
C ALA A 19 12.27 3.18 23.96
N LYS A 20 12.23 2.98 25.29
CA LYS A 20 11.90 1.69 25.90
C LYS A 20 10.42 1.36 25.64
N VAL A 21 10.15 0.66 24.55
CA VAL A 21 8.83 0.03 24.31
C VAL A 21 8.65 -1.10 25.33
N ASN A 22 7.47 -1.15 25.97
CA ASN A 22 7.24 -2.01 27.13
C ASN A 22 7.29 -3.50 26.75
N THR A 23 8.19 -4.27 27.38
CA THR A 23 8.54 -5.64 26.98
C THR A 23 7.59 -6.70 27.56
N GLU A 24 6.29 -6.58 27.29
CA GLU A 24 5.25 -7.49 27.81
C GLU A 24 4.44 -8.20 26.70
N LYS A 25 5.14 -9.06 25.93
CA LYS A 25 4.63 -10.34 25.37
C LYS A 25 5.72 -11.04 24.55
N ASN A 26 6.06 -12.27 24.90
CA ASN A 26 7.20 -13.03 24.34
C ASN A 26 6.91 -13.65 22.94
N TYR A 27 6.62 -12.83 21.93
CA TYR A 27 6.55 -13.29 20.54
C TYR A 27 7.92 -13.19 19.85
N ARG A 28 8.73 -14.27 19.96
CA ARG A 28 10.02 -14.39 19.25
C ARG A 28 9.82 -14.71 17.77
N TYR A 29 9.68 -13.68 16.94
CA TYR A 29 9.68 -13.83 15.48
C TYR A 29 11.04 -14.33 14.98
N ARG A 30 11.09 -15.51 14.33
CA ARG A 30 12.30 -16.01 13.65
C ARG A 30 12.40 -15.43 12.24
N GLY A 31 12.75 -14.15 12.17
CA GLY A 31 13.06 -13.47 10.91
C GLY A 31 13.06 -11.95 11.09
N THR A 32 13.99 -11.26 10.43
CA THR A 32 14.00 -9.80 10.40
C THR A 32 12.96 -9.27 9.42
N VAL A 33 11.68 -9.47 9.76
CA VAL A 33 10.62 -8.62 9.23
C VAL A 33 10.93 -7.21 9.73
N ARG A 34 11.56 -6.41 8.86
CA ARG A 34 11.59 -4.96 9.04
C ARG A 34 10.16 -4.46 8.84
N ILE A 35 9.36 -4.58 9.90
CA ILE A 35 8.11 -3.83 10.04
C ILE A 35 8.48 -2.40 9.67
N PRO A 36 7.91 -1.80 8.61
CA PRO A 36 8.26 -0.44 8.24
C PRO A 36 8.07 0.44 9.47
N THR A 37 9.16 1.07 9.93
CA THR A 37 9.13 2.00 11.06
C THR A 37 7.96 2.94 10.81
N ARG A 38 7.02 3.01 11.77
CA ARG A 38 5.71 3.68 11.61
C ARG A 38 5.86 4.88 10.69
N TYR A 39 5.04 4.97 9.64
CA TYR A 39 4.88 6.21 8.87
C TYR A 39 4.19 7.27 9.75
N SER A 40 4.86 7.68 10.82
CA SER A 40 4.43 8.60 11.85
C SER A 40 4.56 10.02 11.33
N PHE A 41 3.70 10.35 10.37
CA PHE A 41 3.29 11.73 10.15
C PHE A 41 2.58 12.25 11.41
N PRO A 42 2.53 13.58 11.63
CA PRO A 42 2.14 14.15 12.91
C PRO A 42 0.77 13.67 13.42
N GLU A 43 0.71 13.32 14.70
CA GLU A 43 -0.49 12.85 15.39
C GLU A 43 -1.57 13.94 15.37
N GLY A 44 -2.76 13.65 14.82
CA GLY A 44 -3.89 14.59 14.84
C GLY A 44 -4.97 14.40 13.76
N CYS A 45 -4.61 13.95 12.55
CA CYS A 45 -5.59 13.49 11.55
C CYS A 45 -5.00 12.51 10.52
N ILE A 46 -5.73 11.42 10.26
CA ILE A 46 -5.53 10.60 9.06
C ILE A 46 -6.05 11.41 7.88
N LYS A 47 -5.22 11.60 6.85
CA LYS A 47 -5.56 12.46 5.69
C LYS A 47 -6.12 11.63 4.53
N LYS A 48 -6.90 12.24 3.63
CA LYS A 48 -7.51 11.54 2.47
C LYS A 48 -6.50 10.72 1.66
N HIS A 49 -5.31 11.27 1.40
CA HIS A 49 -4.24 10.57 0.69
C HIS A 49 -3.67 9.35 1.46
N GLU A 50 -3.79 9.33 2.78
CA GLU A 50 -3.37 8.21 3.62
C GLU A 50 -4.40 7.09 3.56
N VAL A 51 -5.70 7.41 3.63
CA VAL A 51 -6.78 6.42 3.39
C VAL A 51 -6.64 5.82 2.00
N VAL A 52 -6.36 6.62 0.96
CA VAL A 52 -6.06 6.11 -0.39
C VAL A 52 -4.90 5.11 -0.38
N LYS A 53 -3.79 5.39 0.33
CA LYS A 53 -2.68 4.43 0.47
C LYS A 53 -3.10 3.15 1.22
N ARG A 54 -3.90 3.28 2.29
CA ARG A 54 -4.38 2.16 3.12
C ARG A 54 -5.42 1.28 2.40
N VAL A 55 -6.15 1.82 1.43
CA VAL A 55 -6.97 1.07 0.46
C VAL A 55 -6.08 0.42 -0.60
N LEU A 56 -5.13 1.15 -1.20
CA LEU A 56 -4.26 0.63 -2.26
C LEU A 56 -3.48 -0.63 -1.88
N VAL A 57 -2.98 -0.74 -0.65
CA VAL A 57 -2.25 -1.95 -0.20
C VAL A 57 -3.13 -3.19 -0.05
N ARG A 58 -4.46 -3.06 -0.20
CA ARG A 58 -5.48 -4.11 -0.04
C ARG A 58 -6.63 -3.98 -1.05
N TRP A 59 -6.37 -3.40 -2.23
CA TRP A 59 -7.44 -3.05 -3.19
C TRP A 59 -8.27 -4.28 -3.59
N ASN A 60 -7.62 -5.45 -3.66
CA ASN A 60 -8.20 -6.75 -4.01
C ASN A 60 -9.29 -7.23 -3.04
N TYR A 61 -9.29 -6.75 -1.80
CA TYR A 61 -10.29 -7.08 -0.78
C TYR A 61 -11.51 -6.14 -0.77
N CYS A 62 -11.51 -5.06 -1.57
CA CYS A 62 -12.63 -4.12 -1.65
C CYS A 62 -13.03 -3.69 -3.08
N MET A 63 -12.27 -4.09 -4.10
CA MET A 63 -12.51 -3.77 -5.51
C MET A 63 -12.40 -5.05 -6.33
N LYS A 64 -13.50 -5.45 -6.99
CA LYS A 64 -13.44 -6.46 -8.05
C LYS A 64 -12.73 -5.84 -9.25
N TRP A 65 -11.46 -6.16 -9.44
CA TRP A 65 -10.64 -5.66 -10.54
C TRP A 65 -9.60 -6.72 -10.99
N PRO A 66 -9.35 -6.90 -12.30
CA PRO A 66 -10.10 -6.33 -13.41
C PRO A 66 -11.55 -6.85 -13.39
N ASP A 67 -12.47 -6.04 -13.93
CA ASP A 67 -13.83 -6.49 -14.18
C ASP A 67 -13.95 -6.74 -15.68
N ASP A 68 -13.62 -7.97 -16.10
CA ASP A 68 -13.57 -8.36 -17.52
C ASP A 68 -14.91 -8.18 -18.26
N SER A 69 -16.01 -8.02 -17.51
CA SER A 69 -17.33 -7.63 -18.03
C SER A 69 -17.43 -6.18 -18.53
N LYS A 70 -16.45 -5.33 -18.21
CA LYS A 70 -16.38 -3.90 -18.57
C LYS A 70 -15.07 -3.54 -19.29
N LEU A 71 -14.21 -4.51 -19.58
CA LEU A 71 -12.95 -4.27 -20.25
C LEU A 71 -13.21 -3.86 -21.71
N PRO A 72 -12.58 -2.78 -22.22
CA PRO A 72 -12.63 -2.43 -23.64
C PRO A 72 -12.19 -3.61 -24.53
N ALA A 73 -12.88 -3.80 -25.66
CA ALA A 73 -12.66 -4.96 -26.53
C ALA A 73 -11.22 -5.03 -27.08
N ASP A 74 -10.63 -3.89 -27.39
CA ASP A 74 -9.24 -3.71 -27.79
C ASP A 74 -8.25 -4.20 -26.72
N LEU A 75 -8.50 -3.90 -25.44
CA LEU A 75 -7.68 -4.39 -24.32
C LEU A 75 -7.92 -5.88 -24.04
N LYS A 76 -9.15 -6.37 -24.28
CA LYS A 76 -9.48 -7.80 -24.14
C LYS A 76 -8.75 -8.63 -25.18
N GLU A 77 -8.78 -8.23 -26.46
CA GLU A 77 -8.02 -8.88 -27.52
C GLU A 77 -6.50 -8.86 -27.26
N GLN A 78 -5.95 -7.75 -26.75
CA GLN A 78 -4.53 -7.68 -26.39
C GLN A 78 -4.17 -8.64 -25.26
N ARG A 79 -5.03 -8.75 -24.23
CA ARG A 79 -4.85 -9.67 -23.11
C ARG A 79 -4.91 -11.13 -23.56
N GLU A 80 -5.85 -11.48 -24.43
CA GLU A 80 -6.00 -12.84 -24.98
C GLU A 80 -4.76 -13.23 -25.81
N LYS A 81 -4.28 -12.33 -26.69
CA LYS A 81 -3.04 -12.55 -27.47
C LYS A 81 -1.81 -12.76 -26.56
N LEU A 82 -1.71 -12.04 -25.45
CA LEU A 82 -0.61 -12.19 -24.46
C LEU A 82 -0.77 -13.39 -23.52
N GLN A 83 -1.96 -14.00 -23.43
CA GLN A 83 -2.18 -15.28 -22.73
C GLN A 83 -1.88 -16.50 -23.62
N GLU A 84 -2.04 -16.37 -24.94
CA GLU A 84 -1.63 -17.39 -25.92
C GLU A 84 -0.12 -17.38 -26.21
N ASP A 85 0.55 -16.23 -26.04
CA ASP A 85 1.98 -16.08 -26.30
C ASP A 85 2.86 -16.72 -25.21
N LYS A 86 3.60 -17.77 -25.59
CA LYS A 86 4.57 -18.51 -24.76
C LYS A 86 5.76 -17.65 -24.30
N HIS A 87 5.98 -16.50 -24.92
CA HIS A 87 7.03 -15.56 -24.53
C HIS A 87 6.63 -14.68 -23.33
N TYR A 88 5.34 -14.62 -22.98
CA TYR A 88 4.82 -13.81 -21.88
C TYR A 88 4.23 -14.67 -20.74
N MET A 89 4.20 -14.09 -19.54
CA MET A 89 3.56 -14.67 -18.36
C MET A 89 2.75 -13.60 -17.62
N GLU A 90 1.48 -13.87 -17.35
CA GLU A 90 0.63 -13.00 -16.53
C GLU A 90 1.08 -13.03 -15.06
N LEU A 91 1.28 -11.86 -14.45
CA LEU A 91 1.85 -11.75 -13.11
C LEU A 91 0.84 -12.17 -12.03
N PRO A 92 1.16 -13.14 -11.14
CA PRO A 92 0.30 -13.54 -10.04
C PRO A 92 -0.09 -12.35 -9.14
N GLY A 93 -1.39 -12.15 -8.93
CA GLY A 93 -1.93 -11.02 -8.16
C GLY A 93 -2.01 -9.69 -8.93
N PHE A 94 -1.49 -9.63 -10.16
CA PHE A 94 -1.61 -8.47 -11.07
C PHE A 94 -2.20 -8.88 -12.44
N PRO A 95 -3.41 -9.47 -12.49
CA PRO A 95 -4.08 -9.82 -13.74
C PRO A 95 -4.17 -8.63 -14.72
N GLY A 96 -3.92 -8.89 -16.01
CA GLY A 96 -3.75 -7.87 -17.04
C GLY A 96 -2.35 -7.22 -17.09
N VAL A 97 -1.39 -7.68 -16.28
CA VAL A 97 0.03 -7.32 -16.41
C VAL A 97 0.83 -8.56 -16.76
N PHE A 98 1.60 -8.48 -17.84
CA PHE A 98 2.42 -9.56 -18.36
C PHE A 98 3.89 -9.18 -18.30
N VAL A 99 4.75 -10.15 -18.04
CA VAL A 99 6.21 -10.01 -18.17
C VAL A 99 6.70 -10.93 -19.27
N CYS A 100 7.57 -10.42 -20.16
CA CYS A 100 8.27 -11.23 -21.14
C CYS A 100 9.32 -12.11 -20.42
N ILE A 101 9.19 -13.42 -20.56
CA ILE A 101 10.03 -14.44 -19.90
C ILE A 101 11.05 -15.08 -20.86
N HIS A 102 10.91 -14.89 -22.18
CA HIS A 102 11.74 -15.57 -23.17
C HIS A 102 11.90 -14.74 -24.46
N GLY A 103 13.10 -14.68 -25.03
CA GLY A 103 13.38 -13.96 -26.28
C GLY A 103 14.42 -12.84 -26.12
N GLY A 104 14.37 -11.83 -26.98
CA GLY A 104 15.21 -10.63 -26.86
C GLY A 104 14.72 -9.66 -25.77
N ASP A 105 13.40 -9.55 -25.62
CA ASP A 105 12.74 -8.53 -24.79
C ASP A 105 12.49 -8.97 -23.34
N ILE A 106 13.32 -9.88 -22.81
CA ILE A 106 13.14 -10.46 -21.47
C ILE A 106 13.10 -9.36 -20.41
N GLY A 107 12.07 -9.41 -19.56
CA GLY A 107 11.80 -8.39 -18.54
C GLY A 107 10.96 -7.20 -19.02
N GLN A 108 10.61 -7.11 -20.31
CA GLN A 108 9.61 -6.15 -20.78
C GLN A 108 8.26 -6.43 -20.10
N ILE A 109 7.61 -5.37 -19.62
CA ILE A 109 6.28 -5.42 -19.01
C ILE A 109 5.25 -4.94 -20.04
N ALA A 110 4.26 -5.77 -20.35
CA ALA A 110 3.08 -5.39 -21.12
C ALA A 110 1.88 -5.21 -20.16
N ASP A 111 1.22 -4.06 -20.25
CA ASP A 111 0.17 -3.64 -19.31
C ASP A 111 -1.13 -3.41 -20.07
N THR A 112 -2.03 -4.40 -20.07
CA THR A 112 -3.33 -4.36 -20.78
C THR A 112 -4.47 -3.89 -19.88
N ARG A 113 -4.15 -3.19 -18.77
CA ARG A 113 -5.14 -2.77 -17.77
C ARG A 113 -5.89 -1.52 -18.23
N ASP A 114 -7.20 -1.47 -18.00
CA ASP A 114 -7.91 -0.19 -18.10
C ASP A 114 -7.50 0.75 -16.96
N MET A 115 -6.59 1.67 -17.28
CA MET A 115 -6.08 2.68 -16.34
C MET A 115 -7.15 3.71 -15.94
N LYS A 116 -8.33 3.76 -16.58
CA LYS A 116 -9.46 4.62 -16.17
C LYS A 116 -10.16 4.08 -14.91
N THR A 117 -10.24 2.76 -14.75
CA THR A 117 -10.87 2.08 -13.60
C THR A 117 -9.87 1.41 -12.63
N ALA A 118 -8.61 1.18 -13.05
CA ALA A 118 -7.60 0.52 -12.24
C ALA A 118 -7.40 1.14 -10.83
N PRO A 119 -7.02 0.34 -9.82
CA PRO A 119 -6.77 0.81 -8.46
C PRO A 119 -5.47 1.65 -8.38
N THR A 120 -5.60 2.94 -8.74
CA THR A 120 -4.50 3.92 -8.71
C THR A 120 -4.81 5.05 -7.74
N VAL A 121 -3.77 5.78 -7.29
CA VAL A 121 -3.93 6.99 -6.47
C VAL A 121 -4.87 8.00 -7.16
N ASN A 122 -4.70 8.21 -8.47
CA ASN A 122 -5.48 9.16 -9.25
C ASN A 122 -6.96 8.76 -9.39
N ASN A 123 -7.26 7.46 -9.43
CA ASN A 123 -8.64 6.97 -9.48
C ASN A 123 -9.29 7.00 -8.09
N LEU A 124 -8.58 6.57 -7.03
CA LEU A 124 -9.11 6.57 -5.67
C LEU A 124 -9.29 7.98 -5.08
N LEU A 125 -8.50 8.98 -5.47
CA LEU A 125 -8.71 10.37 -5.06
C LEU A 125 -10.03 10.98 -5.56
N LYS A 126 -10.67 10.40 -6.59
CA LYS A 126 -11.98 10.82 -7.13
C LYS A 126 -13.13 10.48 -6.18
N TYR A 127 -13.01 9.40 -5.41
CA TYR A 127 -14.00 8.99 -4.42
C TYR A 127 -14.05 9.98 -3.25
N ASN A 128 -15.21 10.14 -2.62
CA ASN A 128 -15.35 10.96 -1.41
C ASN A 128 -14.81 10.22 -0.17
N CYS A 129 -14.53 10.94 0.92
CA CYS A 129 -13.95 10.34 2.12
C CYS A 129 -14.85 9.28 2.80
N HIS A 130 -16.18 9.31 2.61
CA HIS A 130 -17.08 8.28 3.14
C HIS A 130 -17.00 6.97 2.34
N GLN A 131 -16.91 7.07 1.01
CA GLN A 131 -16.64 5.93 0.14
C GLN A 131 -15.27 5.32 0.47
N LEU A 132 -14.23 6.14 0.60
CA LEU A 132 -12.89 5.67 0.98
C LEU A 132 -12.85 5.01 2.37
N LYS A 133 -13.60 5.53 3.36
CA LYS A 133 -13.80 4.88 4.66
C LYS A 133 -14.42 3.49 4.50
N SER A 134 -15.50 3.39 3.73
CA SER A 134 -16.21 2.12 3.48
C SER A 134 -15.33 1.09 2.75
N MET A 135 -14.55 1.53 1.75
CA MET A 135 -13.59 0.66 1.06
C MET A 135 -12.49 0.18 1.99
N TRP A 136 -11.96 1.06 2.86
CA TRP A 136 -10.90 0.72 3.82
C TRP A 136 -11.39 -0.27 4.90
N THR A 137 -12.57 -0.07 5.49
CA THR A 137 -13.13 -1.03 6.47
C THR A 137 -13.50 -2.36 5.83
N THR A 138 -14.06 -2.35 4.61
CA THR A 138 -14.37 -3.57 3.83
C THR A 138 -13.10 -4.36 3.53
N ALA A 139 -12.05 -3.68 3.02
CA ALA A 139 -10.77 -4.32 2.69
C ALA A 139 -10.13 -5.03 3.90
N ILE A 140 -10.21 -4.44 5.09
CA ILE A 140 -9.71 -5.08 6.31
C ILE A 140 -10.57 -6.28 6.72
N LYS A 141 -11.91 -6.17 6.64
CA LYS A 141 -12.82 -7.25 7.05
C LYS A 141 -12.68 -8.48 6.16
N GLU A 142 -12.62 -8.32 4.84
CA GLU A 142 -12.37 -9.45 3.93
C GLU A 142 -10.93 -9.98 4.03
N GLN A 143 -9.92 -9.14 4.30
CA GLN A 143 -8.57 -9.65 4.58
C GLN A 143 -8.53 -10.48 5.87
N MET A 144 -9.15 -10.01 6.96
CA MET A 144 -9.22 -10.75 8.22
C MET A 144 -9.94 -12.09 8.05
N LYS A 145 -11.00 -12.13 7.23
CA LYS A 145 -11.73 -13.35 6.89
C LYS A 145 -10.84 -14.32 6.11
N ALA A 146 -10.27 -13.91 4.98
CA ALA A 146 -9.38 -14.76 4.17
C ALA A 146 -8.15 -15.26 4.95
N LEU A 147 -7.61 -14.43 5.86
CA LEU A 147 -6.54 -14.83 6.77
C LEU A 147 -7.01 -15.84 7.83
N THR A 148 -8.24 -15.72 8.33
CA THR A 148 -8.84 -16.70 9.25
C THR A 148 -9.13 -18.03 8.55
N GLU A 149 -9.51 -17.99 7.27
CA GLU A 149 -9.70 -19.19 6.43
C GLU A 149 -8.37 -19.91 6.11
N ALA A 150 -7.25 -19.18 5.99
CA ALA A 150 -5.95 -19.73 5.63
C ALA A 150 -5.02 -20.08 6.82
N GLU A 151 -4.98 -19.26 7.87
CA GLU A 151 -4.09 -19.39 9.04
C GLU A 151 -4.84 -19.56 10.38
N GLY A 152 -6.17 -19.40 10.40
CA GLY A 152 -6.98 -19.43 11.61
C GLY A 152 -6.97 -18.12 12.42
N GLU A 153 -7.85 -18.00 13.42
CA GLU A 153 -8.06 -16.75 14.19
C GLU A 153 -6.81 -16.22 14.93
N ARG A 154 -5.80 -17.08 15.10
CA ARG A 154 -4.53 -16.79 15.82
C ARG A 154 -3.39 -16.41 14.87
N ALA A 155 -3.68 -16.21 13.58
CA ALA A 155 -2.74 -15.72 12.58
C ALA A 155 -1.97 -14.47 13.07
N CYS A 156 -0.67 -14.43 12.78
CA CYS A 156 0.27 -13.51 13.41
C CYS A 156 -0.03 -12.01 13.16
N THR A 157 -0.72 -11.71 12.05
CA THR A 157 -1.07 -10.35 11.62
C THR A 157 -2.46 -9.88 12.09
N MET A 158 -3.32 -10.77 12.62
CA MET A 158 -4.68 -10.44 13.07
C MET A 158 -4.76 -9.31 14.11
N PRO A 159 -3.83 -9.14 15.07
CA PRO A 159 -3.85 -7.99 15.98
C PRO A 159 -3.72 -6.65 15.24
N TYR A 160 -2.80 -6.57 14.26
CA TYR A 160 -2.59 -5.34 13.48
C TYR A 160 -3.80 -5.00 12.60
N LEU A 161 -4.47 -6.02 12.04
CA LEU A 161 -5.71 -5.81 11.27
C LEU A 161 -6.87 -5.33 12.16
N ARG A 162 -6.98 -5.83 13.40
CA ARG A 162 -7.98 -5.36 14.38
C ARG A 162 -7.71 -3.91 14.83
N ASP A 163 -6.46 -3.58 15.13
CA ASP A 163 -6.05 -2.21 15.48
C ASP A 163 -6.30 -1.24 14.31
N GLU A 164 -5.99 -1.64 13.07
CA GLU A 164 -6.24 -0.80 11.91
C GLU A 164 -7.73 -0.72 11.54
N LEU A 165 -8.52 -1.77 11.76
CA LEU A 165 -9.97 -1.69 11.60
C LEU A 165 -10.56 -0.64 12.53
N LYS A 166 -10.11 -0.60 13.79
CA LYS A 166 -10.54 0.45 14.72
C LYS A 166 -10.16 1.84 14.22
N LEU A 167 -8.93 2.05 13.72
CA LEU A 167 -8.53 3.33 13.11
C LEU A 167 -9.39 3.69 11.88
N ALA A 168 -9.85 2.70 11.11
CA ALA A 168 -10.74 2.89 9.97
C ALA A 168 -12.17 3.25 10.41
N GLU A 169 -12.65 2.69 11.52
CA GLU A 169 -13.97 2.96 12.09
C GLU A 169 -14.01 4.30 12.86
N ASP A 170 -12.91 4.69 13.53
CA ASP A 170 -12.73 5.99 14.21
C ASP A 170 -12.48 7.17 13.23
N PHE A 171 -12.19 6.90 11.94
CA PHE A 171 -11.86 7.93 10.95
C PHE A 171 -13.03 8.89 10.64
N ASP A 172 -12.86 10.19 10.92
CA ASP A 172 -13.82 11.24 10.55
C ASP A 172 -13.68 11.64 9.07
N ALA A 173 -14.50 10.98 8.24
CA ALA A 173 -14.62 11.28 6.82
C ALA A 173 -15.14 12.70 6.53
N ALA A 174 -15.95 13.30 7.40
CA ALA A 174 -16.53 14.63 7.18
C ALA A 174 -15.49 15.75 7.43
N LYS A 175 -14.66 15.62 8.46
CA LYS A 175 -13.48 16.47 8.68
C LYS A 175 -12.45 16.29 7.56
N ALA A 176 -12.14 15.05 7.19
CA ALA A 176 -11.17 14.77 6.13
C ALA A 176 -11.60 15.33 4.75
N GLU A 177 -12.89 15.30 4.42
CA GLU A 177 -13.41 15.87 3.17
C GLU A 177 -13.37 17.42 3.19
N LYS A 178 -13.61 18.06 4.36
CA LYS A 178 -13.44 19.51 4.53
C LYS A 178 -11.97 19.93 4.38
N GLU A 179 -11.05 19.23 5.03
CA GLU A 179 -9.60 19.46 4.90
C GLU A 179 -9.12 19.24 3.46
N PHE A 180 -9.55 18.16 2.81
CA PHE A 180 -9.19 17.88 1.41
C PHE A 180 -9.68 18.98 0.47
N LYS A 181 -10.94 19.45 0.62
CA LYS A 181 -11.47 20.56 -0.20
C LYS A 181 -10.70 21.86 0.00
N LYS A 182 -10.27 22.18 1.24
CA LYS A 182 -9.45 23.37 1.54
C LYS A 182 -8.09 23.34 0.83
N TYR A 183 -7.44 22.19 0.75
CA TYR A 183 -6.07 22.07 0.21
C TYR A 183 -6.02 21.47 -1.21
N LYS A 184 -7.14 21.16 -1.85
CA LYS A 184 -7.22 20.53 -3.19
C LYS A 184 -6.42 21.28 -4.26
N ASN A 185 -6.45 22.61 -4.20
CA ASN A 185 -5.80 23.51 -5.16
C ASN A 185 -4.58 24.22 -4.56
N ALA A 186 -4.07 23.78 -3.40
CA ALA A 186 -2.85 24.36 -2.84
C ALA A 186 -1.66 24.01 -3.73
N PRO A 187 -0.75 24.96 -4.02
CA PRO A 187 0.50 24.63 -4.70
C PRO A 187 1.31 23.64 -3.86
N PHE A 188 1.97 22.69 -4.50
CA PHE A 188 3.02 21.92 -3.85
C PHE A 188 4.20 22.86 -3.60
N ALA A 189 4.61 22.96 -2.33
CA ALA A 189 5.77 23.71 -1.86
C ALA A 189 6.93 22.75 -1.54
#